data_AF-A0A401IUL5-F1
#
_entry.id   AF-A0A401IUL5-F1
#
_cell.length_a   1.000
_cell.length_b   1.000
_cell.length_c   1.000
_cell.angle_alpha   90.00
_cell.angle_beta   90.00
_cell.angle_gamma   90.00
#
_symmetry.space_group_name_H-M   'P 1'
#
loop_
_entity.id
_entity.type
_entity.pdbx_description
1 polymer ?
#
loop_
_entity_poly.entity_id
_entity_poly.type
_entity_poly.pdbx_seq_one_letter_code
_entity_poly.pdbx_strand_id
1 'polypeptide(L)'
;MLSKEQVSLLQKIKNQEIKSFKDEYNSNEMLQDLVKDKYVSYRMGVKDAAFYIEEYFLTPLGINELSLSTEKRNYNSVTLAVSLVSGALGSIIGALVTYLLMKQ
;
A
#
# COMPACT_ATOMS: atom_id res chain seq x y z
N MET A 1 12.39 -4.55 3.85
CA MET A 1 11.25 -4.56 2.92
C MET A 1 10.04 -4.98 3.72
N LEU A 2 9.02 -4.14 3.80
CA LEU A 2 7.86 -4.38 4.66
C LEU A 2 6.92 -5.45 4.09
N SER A 3 6.25 -6.18 4.98
CA SER A 3 5.19 -7.13 4.60
C SER A 3 3.96 -6.39 4.06
N LYS A 4 3.08 -7.10 3.33
CA LYS A 4 1.81 -6.50 2.84
C LYS A 4 0.95 -5.94 3.97
N GLU A 5 0.96 -6.60 5.12
CA GLU A 5 0.21 -6.21 6.31
C GLU A 5 0.82 -4.97 6.97
N GLN A 6 2.15 -4.90 7.05
CA GLN A 6 2.88 -3.71 7.52
C GLN A 6 2.60 -2.49 6.63
N VAL A 7 2.64 -2.67 5.30
CA VAL A 7 2.29 -1.59 4.35
C VAL A 7 0.83 -1.15 4.51
N SER A 8 -0.09 -2.09 4.73
CA SER A 8 -1.50 -1.75 5.00
C SER A 8 -1.65 -0.98 6.31
N LEU A 9 -0.90 -1.32 7.34
CA LEU A 9 -0.90 -0.62 8.62
C LEU A 9 -0.36 0.81 8.48
N LEU A 10 0.73 1.00 7.73
CA LEU A 10 1.24 2.34 7.38
C LEU A 10 0.18 3.18 6.64
N GLN A 11 -0.59 2.57 5.75
CA GLN A 11 -1.66 3.25 5.02
C GLN A 11 -2.82 3.68 5.93
N LYS A 12 -3.22 2.83 6.88
CA LYS A 12 -4.23 3.16 7.89
C LYS A 12 -3.79 4.32 8.79
N ILE A 13 -2.51 4.32 9.21
CA ILE A 13 -1.92 5.42 9.99
C ILE A 13 -1.94 6.72 9.18
N LYS A 14 -1.53 6.69 7.90
CA LYS A 14 -1.56 7.84 6.99
C LYS A 14 -2.97 8.44 6.87
N ASN A 15 -3.99 7.61 6.79
CA ASN A 15 -5.38 8.03 6.66
C ASN A 15 -6.03 8.48 7.98
N GLN A 16 -5.29 8.46 9.10
CA GLN A 16 -5.81 8.72 10.44
C GLN A 16 -7.01 7.83 10.80
N GLU A 17 -7.05 6.62 10.23
CA GLU A 17 -8.12 5.64 10.49
C GLU A 17 -8.00 5.02 11.89
N ILE A 18 -6.86 5.23 12.55
CA ILE A 18 -6.60 4.72 13.87
C ILE A 18 -6.54 5.89 14.87
N LYS A 19 -7.57 5.98 15.73
CA LYS A 19 -7.92 7.22 16.46
C LYS A 19 -7.68 7.21 17.97
N SER A 20 -7.42 6.07 18.61
CA SER A 20 -7.24 6.03 20.08
C SER A 20 -6.60 4.73 20.55
N PHE A 21 -5.48 4.84 21.25
CA PHE A 21 -4.49 3.77 21.39
C PHE A 21 -3.98 3.58 22.82
N LYS A 22 -4.88 3.47 23.80
CA LYS A 22 -4.41 2.95 25.09
C LYS A 22 -4.07 1.46 25.00
N ASP A 23 -4.73 0.73 24.10
CA ASP A 23 -4.62 -0.74 24.01
C ASP A 23 -3.92 -1.24 22.74
N GLU A 24 -3.96 -0.51 21.63
CA GLU A 24 -3.45 -1.03 20.34
C GLU A 24 -1.92 -1.07 20.25
N TYR A 25 -1.16 -0.22 20.96
CA TYR A 25 0.31 -0.37 20.99
C TYR A 25 0.71 -1.70 21.62
N ASN A 26 0.15 -1.99 22.80
CA ASN A 26 0.52 -3.17 23.58
C ASN A 26 -0.06 -4.47 23.01
N SER A 27 -1.16 -4.40 22.24
CA SER A 27 -1.80 -5.56 21.62
C SER A 27 -1.39 -5.82 20.17
N ASN A 28 -0.60 -4.93 19.55
CA ASN A 28 -0.19 -5.04 18.16
C ASN A 28 1.33 -5.07 18.01
N GLU A 29 1.92 -6.26 18.00
CA GLU A 29 3.37 -6.47 17.79
C GLU A 29 3.88 -5.82 16.50
N MET A 30 3.07 -5.84 15.43
CA MET A 30 3.45 -5.24 14.14
C MET A 30 3.57 -3.72 14.23
N LEU A 31 2.73 -3.06 15.03
CA LEU A 31 2.85 -1.62 15.28
C LEU A 31 4.10 -1.30 16.11
N GLN A 32 4.42 -2.14 17.09
CA GLN A 32 5.64 -1.99 17.90
C GLN A 32 6.89 -2.14 17.02
N ASP A 33 6.91 -3.11 16.13
CA ASP A 33 8.01 -3.31 15.17
C ASP A 33 8.16 -2.09 14.25
N LEU A 34 7.08 -1.55 13.71
CA LEU A 34 7.14 -0.36 12.85
C LEU A 34 7.64 0.89 13.60
N VAL A 35 7.35 1.01 14.89
CA VAL A 35 7.87 2.08 15.75
C VAL A 35 9.36 1.86 16.05
N LYS A 36 9.74 0.63 16.39
CA LYS A 36 11.14 0.23 16.66
C LYS A 36 12.03 0.44 15.45
N ASP A 37 11.53 0.10 14.27
CA ASP A 37 12.22 0.26 12.98
C ASP A 37 12.11 1.70 12.43
N LYS A 38 11.51 2.62 13.18
CA LYS A 38 11.40 4.05 12.88
C LYS A 38 10.60 4.38 11.63
N TYR A 39 9.74 3.48 11.15
CA TYR A 39 8.78 3.79 10.08
C TYR A 39 7.60 4.62 10.61
N VAL A 40 7.25 4.42 11.88
CA VAL A 40 6.16 5.10 12.57
C VAL A 40 6.70 5.79 13.82
N SER A 41 6.18 6.97 14.13
CA SER A 41 6.40 7.66 15.39
C SER A 41 5.06 8.02 16.02
N TYR A 42 5.07 8.37 17.30
CA TYR A 42 3.84 8.70 18.02
C TYR A 42 4.00 9.97 18.85
N ARG A 43 2.86 10.60 19.13
CA ARG A 43 2.73 11.73 20.08
C ARG A 43 2.08 11.20 21.36
N MET A 44 2.65 11.56 22.50
CA MET A 44 2.05 11.25 23.80
C MET A 44 1.14 12.39 24.26
N GLY A 45 -0.03 12.03 24.75
CA GLY A 45 -0.95 12.91 25.48
C GLY A 45 -0.99 12.55 26.96
N VAL A 46 -1.58 13.44 27.76
CA VAL A 46 -1.83 13.25 29.20
C VAL A 46 -3.33 13.38 29.46
N LYS A 47 -3.93 12.34 30.03
CA LYS A 47 -5.36 12.32 30.41
C LYS A 47 -5.51 11.60 31.73
N ASP A 48 -6.23 12.21 32.67
CA ASP A 48 -6.49 11.65 34.01
C ASP A 48 -5.20 11.23 34.74
N ALA A 49 -4.16 12.07 34.68
CA ALA A 49 -2.82 11.81 35.22
C ALA A 49 -2.11 10.56 34.66
N ALA A 50 -2.59 9.98 33.56
CA ALA A 50 -1.95 8.90 32.83
C ALA A 50 -1.45 9.36 31.46
N PHE A 51 -0.27 8.88 31.08
CA PHE A 51 0.23 9.04 29.71
C PHE A 51 -0.48 8.06 28.78
N TYR A 52 -0.83 8.53 27.59
CA TYR A 52 -1.39 7.70 26.53
C TYR A 52 -0.84 8.14 25.18
N ILE A 53 -0.91 7.25 24.18
CA ILE A 53 -0.55 7.61 22.81
C ILE A 53 -1.74 8.32 22.19
N GLU A 54 -1.54 9.60 21.86
CA GLU A 54 -2.55 10.49 21.29
C GLU A 54 -2.70 10.27 19.78
N GLU A 55 -1.57 10.16 19.06
CA GLU A 55 -1.56 10.04 17.61
C GLU A 55 -0.33 9.25 17.15
N TYR A 56 -0.48 8.45 16.10
CA TYR A 56 0.63 7.90 15.32
C TYR A 56 0.76 8.64 14.00
N PHE A 57 1.99 8.87 13.59
CA PHE A 57 2.29 9.49 12.31
C PHE A 57 3.46 8.78 11.65
N LEU A 58 3.47 8.82 10.31
CA LEU A 58 4.56 8.25 9.54
C LEU A 58 5.80 9.13 9.64
N THR A 59 6.96 8.52 9.82
CA THR A 59 8.23 9.21 9.66
C THR A 59 8.54 9.41 8.17
N PRO A 60 9.52 10.25 7.80
CA PRO A 60 9.98 10.33 6.40
C PRO A 60 10.36 8.97 5.82
N LEU A 61 10.89 8.07 6.66
CA LEU A 61 11.28 6.71 6.29
C LEU A 61 10.04 5.83 6.01
N GLY A 62 9.01 5.93 6.86
CA GLY A 62 7.70 5.31 6.65
C GLY A 62 7.00 5.77 5.40
N ILE A 63 7.03 7.08 5.12
CA ILE A 63 6.43 7.67 3.91
C ILE A 63 7.14 7.14 2.66
N ASN A 64 8.48 7.11 2.67
CA ASN A 64 9.25 6.62 1.53
C ASN A 64 8.96 5.14 1.24
N GLU A 65 8.97 4.28 2.27
CA GLU A 65 8.72 2.85 2.09
C GLU A 65 7.27 2.55 1.64
N LEU A 66 6.30 3.33 2.15
CA LEU A 66 4.92 3.27 1.67
C LEU A 66 4.80 3.69 0.20
N SER A 67 5.52 4.74 -0.21
CA SER A 67 5.55 5.22 -1.60
C SER A 67 6.14 4.16 -2.53
N LEU A 68 7.31 3.62 -2.20
CA LEU A 68 7.97 2.55 -2.95
C LEU A 68 7.08 1.31 -3.11
N SER A 69 6.36 0.94 -2.05
CA SER A 69 5.44 -0.21 -2.08
C SER A 69 4.20 0.04 -2.95
N THR A 70 3.75 1.30 -3.05
CA THR A 70 2.60 1.70 -3.86
C THR A 70 2.96 1.83 -5.34
N GLU A 71 4.11 2.43 -5.64
CA GLU A 71 4.65 2.53 -7.01
C GLU A 71 4.91 1.16 -7.61
N LYS A 72 5.48 0.23 -6.84
CA LYS A 72 5.73 -1.15 -7.28
C LYS A 72 4.45 -1.90 -7.64
N ARG A 73 3.33 -1.61 -6.95
CA ARG A 73 2.00 -2.15 -7.31
C ARG A 73 1.47 -1.54 -8.60
N ASN A 74 1.61 -0.22 -8.75
CA ASN A 74 1.05 0.50 -9.89
C ASN A 74 1.77 0.13 -11.20
N TYR A 75 3.09 -0.03 -11.15
CA TYR A 75 3.88 -0.51 -12.30
C TYR A 75 3.44 -1.93 -12.70
N ASN A 76 3.27 -2.83 -11.74
CA ASN A 76 2.88 -4.21 -12.01
C ASN A 76 1.47 -4.32 -12.61
N SER A 77 0.52 -3.49 -12.17
CA SER A 77 -0.83 -3.46 -12.75
C SER A 77 -0.88 -2.86 -14.15
N VAL A 78 -0.10 -1.79 -14.40
CA VAL A 78 -0.06 -1.14 -15.72
C VAL A 78 0.63 -2.05 -16.74
N THR A 79 1.73 -2.71 -16.39
CA THR A 79 2.41 -3.65 -17.30
C THR A 79 1.54 -4.85 -17.65
N LEU A 80 0.84 -5.45 -16.67
CA LEU A 80 -0.06 -6.58 -16.92
C LEU A 80 -1.25 -6.18 -17.80
N ALA A 81 -1.83 -5.00 -17.59
CA ALA A 81 -2.93 -4.50 -18.42
C ALA A 81 -2.48 -4.25 -19.87
N VAL A 82 -1.31 -3.66 -20.08
CA VAL A 82 -0.77 -3.41 -21.44
C VAL A 82 -0.45 -4.72 -22.16
N SER A 83 0.10 -5.73 -21.47
CA SER A 83 0.36 -7.05 -22.05
C SER A 83 -0.93 -7.82 -22.41
N LEU A 84 -2.00 -7.70 -21.62
CA LEU A 84 -3.29 -8.34 -21.92
C LEU A 84 -4.02 -7.66 -23.10
N VAL A 85 -3.98 -6.34 -23.18
CA VAL A 85 -4.66 -5.58 -24.26
C VAL A 85 -3.94 -5.75 -25.60
N SER A 86 -2.60 -5.76 -25.60
CA SER A 86 -1.82 -5.98 -26.83
C SER A 86 -2.03 -7.38 -27.43
N GLY A 87 -2.12 -8.43 -26.59
CA GLY A 87 -2.43 -9.79 -27.05
C GLY A 87 -3.85 -9.94 -27.64
N ALA A 88 -4.84 -9.27 -27.05
CA ALA A 88 -6.22 -9.31 -27.54
C ALA A 88 -6.40 -8.56 -28.88
N LEU A 89 -5.78 -7.38 -29.04
CA LEU A 89 -5.90 -6.58 -30.26
C LEU A 89 -5.20 -7.24 -31.45
N GLY A 90 -4.05 -7.88 -31.26
CA GLY A 90 -3.37 -8.61 -32.33
C GLY A 90 -4.19 -9.79 -32.88
N SER A 91 -4.94 -10.45 -32.01
CA SER A 91 -5.79 -11.60 -32.36
C SER A 91 -7.00 -11.18 -33.22
N ILE A 92 -7.62 -10.04 -32.90
CA ILE A 92 -8.78 -9.51 -33.65
C ILE A 92 -8.35 -9.02 -35.04
N ILE A 93 -7.22 -8.33 -35.14
CA ILE A 93 -6.71 -7.84 -36.43
C ILE A 93 -6.30 -9.01 -37.32
N GLY A 94 -5.62 -10.03 -36.77
CA GLY A 94 -5.23 -11.23 -37.52
C GLY A 94 -6.44 -12.02 -38.06
N ALA A 95 -7.48 -12.19 -37.25
CA ALA A 95 -8.72 -12.86 -37.68
C ALA A 95 -9.46 -12.08 -38.78
N LEU A 96 -9.50 -10.74 -38.68
CA LEU A 96 -10.16 -9.88 -39.65
C LEU A 96 -9.42 -9.88 -41.01
N VAL A 97 -8.09 -9.81 -41.00
CA VAL A 97 -7.27 -9.88 -42.23
C VAL A 97 -7.39 -11.25 -42.89
N THR A 98 -7.36 -12.33 -42.11
CA THR A 98 -7.51 -13.70 -42.63
C THR A 98 -8.90 -13.91 -43.25
N TYR A 99 -9.95 -13.40 -42.60
CA TYR A 99 -11.31 -13.48 -43.13
C TYR A 99 -11.49 -12.69 -44.43
N LEU A 100 -10.88 -11.50 -44.55
CA LEU A 100 -10.92 -10.70 -45.77
C LEU A 100 -10.16 -11.37 -46.93
N LEU A 101 -9.02 -12.01 -46.65
CA LEU A 101 -8.22 -12.73 -47.65
C LEU A 101 -8.89 -14.02 -48.14
N MET A 102 -9.65 -14.72 -47.29
CA MET A 102 -10.40 -15.93 -47.69
C MET A 102 -11.66 -15.63 -48.51
N LYS A 103 -12.11 -14.37 -48.55
CA LYS A 103 -13.35 -13.96 -49.24
C LYS A 103 -13.10 -13.34 -50.62
N GLN A 104 -11.84 -13.17 -51.03
CA GLN A 104 -11.42 -12.89 -52.42
C GLN A 104 -11.18 -14.20 -53.17
#